data_AF-A0A2R7KJ70-F1
#
_entry.id   AF-A0A2R7KJ70-F1
#
_cell.length_a   1.000
_cell.length_b   1.000
_cell.length_c   1.000
_cell.angle_alpha   90.00
_cell.angle_beta   90.00
_cell.angle_gamma   90.00
#
_symmetry.space_group_name_H-M   'P 1'
#
loop_
_entity.id
_entity.type
_entity.pdbx_description
1 polymer ?
#
loop_
_entity_poly.entity_id
_entity_poly.type
_entity_poly.pdbx_seq_one_letter_code
_entity_poly.pdbx_strand_id
1 'polypeptide(L)'
;MKRTIKKMCLVSLSVALVTIAGCKKQSNELTKEEVKKESSVDSLEIESLKIYLSELYHLDIKEISFDPKTGNFIYHDVVQITRERLIEIRNSNKK
;
A
#
# COMPACT_ATOMS: atom_id res chain seq x y z
N MET A 1 15.11 47.69 8.80
CA MET A 1 13.83 46.97 8.94
C MET A 1 14.10 45.55 9.44
N LYS A 2 13.74 45.27 10.69
CA LYS A 2 13.90 43.96 11.35
C LYS A 2 12.59 43.18 11.17
N ARG A 3 12.64 41.95 10.66
CA ARG A 3 11.57 40.96 10.86
C ARG A 3 12.16 39.77 11.60
N THR A 4 12.06 39.86 12.92
CA THR A 4 12.21 38.78 13.89
C THR A 4 11.07 37.79 13.74
N ILE A 5 11.39 36.51 13.52
CA ILE A 5 10.45 35.40 13.67
C ILE A 5 10.21 35.22 15.18
N LYS A 6 8.98 35.46 15.62
CA LYS A 6 8.55 35.38 17.03
C LYS A 6 7.96 33.98 17.31
N LYS A 7 8.49 33.36 18.39
CA LYS A 7 7.82 32.52 19.40
C LYS A 7 7.33 31.12 18.97
N MET A 8 7.90 30.05 19.56
CA MET A 8 7.32 29.19 20.63
C MET A 8 6.12 28.36 20.15
N CYS A 9 6.06 27.04 20.31
CA CYS A 9 6.10 26.32 21.58
C CYS A 9 6.50 24.84 21.41
N LEU A 10 7.29 24.36 22.37
CA LEU A 10 7.40 22.96 22.78
C LEU A 10 6.04 22.44 23.23
N VAL A 11 5.66 21.23 22.81
CA VAL A 11 4.93 20.31 23.70
C VAL A 11 5.49 18.90 23.51
N SER A 12 6.31 18.52 24.46
CA SER A 12 6.65 17.15 24.84
C SER A 12 5.39 16.36 25.16
N LEU A 13 5.06 15.33 24.37
CA LEU A 13 3.99 14.39 24.72
C LEU A 13 4.60 13.20 25.46
N SER A 14 4.70 13.35 26.78
CA SER A 14 5.19 12.35 27.71
C SER A 14 4.08 11.43 28.23
N VAL A 15 4.36 10.12 28.17
CA VAL A 15 4.02 9.08 29.17
C VAL A 15 2.55 8.64 29.28
N ALA A 16 2.31 7.36 28.96
CA ALA A 16 1.63 6.41 29.85
C ALA A 16 1.64 4.98 29.27
N LEU A 17 2.79 4.28 29.35
CA LEU A 17 2.74 2.80 29.38
C LEU A 17 2.46 2.41 30.83
N VAL A 18 1.18 2.29 31.16
CA VAL A 18 0.75 1.63 32.40
C VAL A 18 0.85 0.13 32.17
N THR A 19 1.70 -0.49 32.97
CA THR A 19 1.95 -1.92 33.10
C THR A 19 0.65 -2.70 33.29
N ILE A 20 0.38 -3.68 32.41
CA ILE A 20 -0.67 -4.68 32.65
C ILE A 20 -0.03 -5.83 33.45
N ALA A 21 -0.10 -5.70 34.77
CA ALA A 21 -0.01 -6.83 35.68
C ALA A 21 -1.42 -7.24 36.10
N GLY A 22 -1.74 -8.54 36.04
CA GLY A 22 -2.81 -9.10 36.85
C GLY A 22 -4.15 -9.33 36.15
N CYS A 23 -4.45 -10.62 35.99
CA CYS A 23 -5.72 -11.23 35.65
C CYS A 23 -6.97 -10.69 36.36
N LYS A 24 -8.06 -10.62 35.58
CA LYS A 24 -9.41 -11.17 35.87
C LYS A 24 -10.23 -10.52 37.01
N LYS A 25 -11.22 -9.70 36.63
CA LYS A 25 -12.67 -9.86 36.98
C LYS A 25 -13.53 -8.67 36.50
N GLN A 26 -14.46 -8.99 35.59
CA GLN A 26 -15.90 -8.71 35.63
C GLN A 26 -16.39 -7.30 36.02
N SER A 27 -16.99 -6.57 35.07
CA SER A 27 -18.31 -5.93 35.24
C SER A 27 -18.85 -5.44 33.89
N ASN A 28 -20.16 -5.62 33.71
CA ASN A 28 -20.97 -5.38 32.53
C ASN A 28 -21.11 -3.91 32.12
N GLU A 29 -21.52 -3.79 30.85
CA GLU A 29 -22.52 -2.86 30.30
C GLU A 29 -22.08 -1.59 29.55
N LEU A 30 -22.49 -1.58 28.28
CA LEU A 30 -22.83 -0.44 27.43
C LEU A 30 -21.71 0.49 26.96
N THR A 31 -20.99 0.07 25.91
CA THR A 31 -21.03 0.84 24.66
C THR A 31 -20.75 -0.09 23.47
N LYS A 32 -21.78 -0.28 22.63
CA LYS A 32 -21.61 -0.79 21.27
C LYS A 32 -20.80 0.25 20.49
N GLU A 33 -19.53 -0.02 20.25
CA GLU A 33 -18.90 0.32 18.98
C GLU A 33 -18.03 -0.88 18.59
N GLU A 34 -18.70 -1.90 18.04
CA GLU A 34 -18.08 -2.70 17.00
C GLU A 34 -17.67 -1.71 15.90
N VAL A 35 -16.44 -1.18 15.96
CA VAL A 35 -15.79 -0.66 14.76
C VAL A 35 -15.50 -1.89 13.92
N LYS A 36 -16.54 -2.32 13.20
CA LYS A 36 -16.38 -2.96 11.90
C LYS A 36 -15.41 -2.06 11.13
N LYS A 37 -14.13 -2.42 11.11
CA LYS A 37 -13.26 -2.06 10.00
C LYS A 37 -13.79 -2.85 8.81
N GLU A 38 -14.89 -2.37 8.24
CA GLU A 38 -15.18 -2.57 6.83
C GLU A 38 -13.99 -1.92 6.11
N SER A 39 -13.03 -2.77 5.76
CA SER A 39 -11.88 -2.43 4.94
C SER A 39 -12.39 -2.14 3.53
N SER A 40 -13.07 -1.01 3.36
CA SER A 40 -13.23 -0.41 2.05
C SER A 40 -11.84 0.08 1.67
N VAL A 41 -11.05 -0.81 1.07
CA VAL A 41 -9.84 -0.43 0.37
C VAL A 41 -10.25 0.68 -0.60
N ASP A 42 -9.69 1.87 -0.42
CA ASP A 42 -10.07 3.02 -1.23
C ASP A 42 -9.61 2.76 -2.67
N SER A 43 -10.58 2.65 -3.58
CA SER A 43 -10.31 2.35 -4.98
C SER A 43 -9.45 3.43 -5.64
N LEU A 44 -9.55 4.68 -5.18
CA LEU A 44 -8.72 5.79 -5.66
C LEU A 44 -7.25 5.63 -5.25
N GLU A 45 -7.01 5.15 -4.03
CA GLU A 45 -5.66 4.91 -3.52
C GLU A 45 -4.99 3.76 -4.28
N ILE A 46 -5.73 2.68 -4.56
CA ILE A 46 -5.22 1.54 -5.34
C ILE A 46 -4.85 1.95 -6.77
N GLU A 47 -5.67 2.73 -7.46
CA GLU A 47 -5.35 3.20 -8.81
C GLU A 47 -4.12 4.12 -8.82
N SER A 48 -4.00 5.00 -7.83
CA SER A 48 -2.81 5.87 -7.69
C SER A 48 -1.53 5.05 -7.50
N LEU A 49 -1.59 3.99 -6.70
CA LEU A 49 -0.47 3.07 -6.49
C LEU A 49 -0.13 2.24 -7.74
N LYS A 50 -1.11 1.84 -8.55
CA LYS A 50 -0.85 1.19 -9.84
C LYS A 50 -0.10 2.10 -10.81
N ILE A 51 -0.50 3.37 -10.89
CA ILE A 51 0.18 4.37 -11.72
C ILE A 51 1.63 4.51 -11.26
N TYR A 52 1.86 4.67 -9.95
CA TYR A 52 3.19 4.76 -9.39
C TYR A 52 4.07 3.55 -9.72
N LEU A 53 3.54 2.33 -9.61
CA LEU A 53 4.25 1.10 -9.97
C LEU A 53 4.59 1.03 -11.47
N SER A 54 3.66 1.45 -12.34
CA SER A 54 3.90 1.51 -13.78
C SER A 54 5.01 2.49 -14.14
N GLU A 55 5.03 3.66 -13.51
CA GLU A 55 6.08 4.66 -13.73
C GLU A 55 7.45 4.16 -13.24
N LEU A 56 7.50 3.55 -12.05
CA LEU A 56 8.74 3.09 -11.42
C LEU A 56 9.42 1.95 -12.17
N TYR A 57 8.62 1.00 -12.69
CA TYR A 57 9.13 -0.23 -13.30
C TYR A 57 8.89 -0.30 -14.81
N HIS A 58 8.34 0.76 -15.42
CA HIS A 58 7.99 0.83 -16.84
C HIS A 58 7.05 -0.31 -17.30
N LEU A 59 6.09 -0.66 -16.46
CA LEU A 59 5.12 -1.73 -16.71
C LEU A 59 3.86 -1.17 -17.36
N ASP A 60 3.16 -1.96 -18.18
CA ASP A 60 1.79 -1.60 -18.59
C ASP A 60 0.85 -1.69 -17.38
N ILE A 61 0.17 -0.59 -17.03
CA ILE A 61 -0.84 -0.53 -15.96
C ILE A 61 -1.89 -1.63 -16.10
N LYS A 62 -2.26 -1.99 -17.34
CA LYS A 62 -3.29 -3.01 -17.62
C LYS A 62 -2.90 -4.39 -17.13
N GLU A 63 -1.60 -4.65 -17.01
CA GLU A 63 -1.06 -5.92 -16.53
C GLU A 63 -0.89 -5.93 -14.99
N ILE A 64 -1.21 -4.83 -14.30
CA ILE A 64 -1.12 -4.71 -12.84
C ILE A 64 -2.52 -4.85 -12.23
N SER A 65 -2.69 -5.85 -11.39
CA SER A 65 -3.91 -6.08 -10.62
C SER A 65 -3.64 -5.96 -9.12
N PHE A 66 -4.69 -5.72 -8.33
CA PHE A 66 -4.61 -5.70 -6.86
C PHE A 66 -5.50 -6.80 -6.30
N ASP A 67 -4.94 -7.66 -5.46
CA ASP A 67 -5.69 -8.68 -4.72
C ASP A 67 -6.05 -8.13 -3.32
N PRO A 68 -7.33 -7.76 -3.07
CA PRO A 68 -7.74 -7.20 -1.79
C PRO A 68 -7.69 -8.20 -0.64
N LYS A 69 -7.64 -9.52 -0.92
CA LYS A 69 -7.55 -10.54 0.13
C LYS A 69 -6.14 -10.62 0.71
N THR A 70 -5.14 -10.45 -0.15
CA THR A 70 -3.72 -10.55 0.23
C THR A 70 -3.05 -9.19 0.40
N GLY A 71 -3.67 -8.12 -0.12
CA GLY A 71 -3.09 -6.77 -0.12
C GLY A 71 -1.96 -6.60 -1.13
N ASN A 72 -1.81 -7.52 -2.08
CA ASN A 72 -0.68 -7.54 -3.01
C ASN A 72 -1.05 -6.97 -4.38
N PHE A 73 -0.09 -6.29 -4.99
CA PHE A 73 -0.12 -6.00 -6.43
C PHE A 73 0.50 -7.17 -7.19
N ILE A 74 -0.19 -7.63 -8.24
CA ILE A 74 0.22 -8.76 -9.08
C ILE A 74 0.41 -8.23 -10.49
N TYR A 75 1.61 -8.44 -11.04
CA TYR A 75 1.94 -8.14 -12.42
C TYR A 75 1.85 -9.42 -13.27
N HIS A 76 1.08 -9.38 -14.35
CA HIS A 76 0.71 -10.57 -15.13
C HIS A 76 1.58 -10.84 -16.35
N ASP A 77 2.66 -10.08 -16.56
CA ASP A 77 3.51 -10.31 -17.73
C ASP A 77 4.36 -11.56 -17.58
N VAL A 78 3.91 -12.62 -18.25
CA VAL A 78 4.75 -13.76 -18.58
C VAL A 78 4.62 -14.01 -20.08
N VAL A 79 5.40 -13.29 -20.89
CA VAL A 79 5.53 -13.62 -22.31
C VAL A 79 6.24 -14.98 -22.44
N GLN A 80 5.47 -16.04 -22.68
CA GLN A 80 6.01 -17.33 -23.06
C GLN A 80 6.34 -17.32 -24.57
N ILE A 81 7.62 -17.35 -24.91
CA ILE A 81 8.09 -17.41 -26.31
C ILE A 81 8.61 -18.83 -26.60
N THR A 82 8.04 -19.47 -27.62
CA THR A 82 8.54 -20.76 -28.10
C THR A 82 9.88 -20.58 -28.82
N ARG A 83 10.67 -21.66 -28.88
CA ARG A 83 11.98 -21.65 -29.57
C ARG A 83 11.84 -21.22 -31.03
N GLU A 84 10.79 -21.67 -31.71
CA GLU A 84 10.51 -21.40 -33.13
C GLU A 84 10.24 -19.91 -33.34
N ARG A 85 9.40 -19.32 -32.47
CA ARG A 85 9.08 -17.89 -32.53
C ARG A 85 10.30 -17.02 -32.26
N LEU A 86 11.18 -17.44 -31.35
CA LEU A 86 12.44 -16.75 -31.09
C LEU A 86 13.38 -16.78 -32.32
N ILE A 87 13.40 -17.90 -33.05
CA ILE A 87 14.19 -18.04 -34.29
C ILE A 87 13.65 -17.13 -35.40
N GLU A 88 12.33 -17.03 -35.55
CA GLU A 88 11.69 -16.12 -36.51
C GLU A 88 12.06 -14.66 -36.24
N ILE A 89 11.89 -14.19 -35.00
CA ILE A 89 12.21 -12.81 -34.58
C ILE A 89 13.67 -12.50 -34.91
N ARG A 90 14.59 -13.41 -34.56
CA ARG A 90 16.03 -13.27 -34.84
C ARG A 90 16.31 -13.09 -36.33
N ASN A 91 15.61 -13.82 -37.19
CA ASN A 91 15.86 -13.79 -38.64
C ASN A 91 15.24 -12.54 -39.28
N SER A 92 14.08 -12.07 -38.80
CA SER A 92 13.44 -10.84 -39.26
C SER A 92 14.26 -9.59 -38.98
N ASN A 93 15.00 -9.56 -37.86
CA ASN A 93 15.86 -8.42 -37.48
C ASN A 93 17.23 -8.41 -38.18
N LYS A 94 17.52 -9.39 -39.03
CA LYS A 94 18.77 -9.47 -39.82
C LYS A 94 18.63 -8.98 -41.27
N LYS A 95 17.41 -8.64 -41.69
CA LYS A 95 17.13 -7.99 -42.98
C LYS A 95 17.09 -6.49 -42.81
#